data_AF-A0A7U2HSR3-F1
#
_entry.id   AF-A0A7U2HSR3-F1
#
_cell.length_a   1.000
_cell.length_b   1.000
_cell.length_c   1.000
_cell.angle_alpha   90.00
_cell.angle_beta   90.00
_cell.angle_gamma   90.00
#
_symmetry.space_group_name_H-M   'P 1'
#
loop_
_entity.id
_entity.type
_entity.pdbx_description
1 polymer ?
#
loop_
_entity_poly.entity_id
_entity_poly.type
_entity_poly.pdbx_seq_one_letter_code
_entity_poly.pdbx_strand_id
1 'polypeptide(L)'
;MPHEEPVPFWRVNIPRDQWPTSCPDFLRDISEKDKKIIGTPDEDYQVLTWEEVKELVRIDRVDKFQRRPSQLRRYRQFTHRLEKEHGSIMNFMLNVRLRWDNMTPSAAPFQDASDTKILYNDWPYGIDADIVHLVVWTKFELEDDAETGLATPESRREIEAYVQRVFGQKTKEFVWFKNWKSLKSVHAVEHFHVMLYRPDKEFVREITGGDVAMSDKCAA
;
A
#
# COMPACT_ATOMS: atom_id res chain seq x y z
N MET A 1 -37.33 18.25 -14.31
CA MET A 1 -36.17 18.54 -13.46
C MET A 1 -34.99 18.79 -14.38
N PRO A 2 -34.22 19.87 -14.21
CA PRO A 2 -33.05 20.07 -15.08
C PRO A 2 -32.10 18.90 -14.83
N HIS A 3 -31.70 18.23 -15.91
CA HIS A 3 -30.66 17.21 -15.87
C HIS A 3 -29.37 17.91 -15.43
N GLU A 4 -29.02 17.85 -14.14
CA GLU A 4 -27.68 18.21 -13.70
C GLU A 4 -26.70 17.30 -14.43
N GLU A 5 -25.77 17.89 -15.19
CA GLU A 5 -24.72 17.13 -15.84
C GLU A 5 -23.96 16.32 -14.78
N PRO A 6 -23.62 15.05 -15.07
CA PRO A 6 -22.92 14.20 -14.13
C PRO A 6 -21.60 14.87 -13.72
N VAL A 7 -21.37 14.97 -12.41
CA VAL A 7 -20.13 15.55 -11.87
C VAL A 7 -18.93 14.77 -12.44
N PRO A 8 -17.98 15.45 -13.12
CA PRO A 8 -16.78 14.79 -13.62
C PRO A 8 -16.04 14.09 -12.49
N PHE A 9 -15.49 12.90 -12.74
CA PHE A 9 -14.87 12.05 -11.71
C PHE A 9 -13.82 12.80 -10.85
N TRP A 10 -13.07 13.71 -11.47
CA TRP A 10 -11.99 14.48 -10.84
C TRP A 10 -12.49 15.63 -9.92
N ARG A 11 -13.81 15.88 -9.89
CA ARG A 11 -14.48 16.82 -8.97
C ARG A 11 -15.19 16.11 -7.81
N VAL A 12 -15.36 14.79 -7.88
CA VAL A 12 -16.03 14.01 -6.81
C VAL A 12 -15.20 14.08 -5.52
N ASN A 13 -15.89 14.15 -4.38
CA ASN A 13 -15.29 14.34 -3.04
C ASN A 13 -14.54 15.67 -2.84
N ILE A 14 -14.75 16.67 -3.71
CA ILE A 14 -14.19 18.02 -3.57
C ILE A 14 -15.33 19.00 -3.27
N PRO A 15 -15.21 19.86 -2.24
CA PRO A 15 -16.14 20.97 -2.01
C PRO A 15 -16.32 21.83 -3.27
N ARG A 16 -17.54 22.27 -3.57
CA ARG A 16 -17.88 22.99 -4.82
C ARG A 16 -17.05 24.26 -5.02
N ASP A 17 -16.74 24.96 -3.94
CA ASP A 17 -15.89 26.17 -3.91
C ASP A 17 -14.41 25.90 -4.22
N GLN A 18 -14.00 24.63 -4.19
CA GLN A 18 -12.62 24.18 -4.46
C GLN A 18 -12.50 23.41 -5.78
N TRP A 19 -13.56 23.38 -6.59
CA TRP A 19 -13.53 22.66 -7.86
C TRP A 19 -12.48 23.23 -8.80
N PRO A 20 -11.58 22.38 -9.34
CA PRO A 20 -10.64 22.85 -10.32
C PRO A 20 -11.35 23.21 -11.64
N THR A 21 -10.76 24.16 -12.37
CA THR A 21 -11.30 24.63 -13.66
C THR A 21 -11.21 23.56 -14.74
N SER A 22 -10.23 22.65 -14.64
CA SER A 22 -10.01 21.53 -15.56
C SER A 22 -9.50 20.29 -14.82
N CYS A 23 -9.43 19.14 -15.51
CA CYS A 23 -8.89 17.90 -14.94
C CYS A 23 -7.40 18.10 -14.54
N PRO A 24 -7.04 17.96 -13.25
CA PRO A 24 -5.67 18.13 -12.80
C PRO A 24 -4.70 17.18 -13.51
N ASP A 25 -3.47 17.64 -13.75
CA ASP A 25 -2.46 16.88 -14.51
C ASP A 25 -2.23 15.47 -13.96
N PHE A 26 -2.20 15.31 -12.62
CA PHE A 26 -2.01 14.02 -11.95
C PHE A 26 -3.19 13.05 -12.09
N LEU A 27 -4.29 13.46 -12.75
CA LEU A 27 -5.47 12.62 -13.03
C LEU A 27 -5.76 12.47 -14.53
N ARG A 28 -4.99 13.09 -15.43
CA ARG A 28 -5.28 13.05 -16.87
C ARG A 28 -5.09 11.65 -17.47
N ASP A 29 -3.97 11.01 -17.13
CA ASP A 29 -3.53 9.75 -17.76
C ASP A 29 -3.60 8.55 -16.80
N ILE A 30 -4.62 8.52 -15.93
CA ILE A 30 -4.85 7.40 -15.02
C ILE A 30 -5.75 6.33 -15.66
N SER A 31 -5.67 5.10 -15.15
CA SER A 31 -6.47 3.97 -15.63
C SER A 31 -7.97 4.22 -15.51
N GLU A 32 -8.79 3.57 -16.35
CA GLU A 32 -10.25 3.61 -16.22
C GLU A 32 -10.74 3.08 -14.87
N LYS A 33 -10.02 2.11 -14.29
CA LYS A 33 -10.28 1.62 -12.92
C LYS A 33 -10.13 2.75 -11.91
N ASP A 34 -9.04 3.51 -11.99
CA ASP A 34 -8.80 4.64 -11.09
C ASP A 34 -9.82 5.76 -11.29
N LYS A 35 -10.17 6.10 -12.54
CA LYS A 35 -11.24 7.08 -12.82
C LYS A 35 -12.55 6.68 -12.16
N LYS A 36 -12.94 5.39 -12.28
CA LYS A 36 -14.15 4.86 -11.66
C LYS A 36 -14.09 4.93 -10.12
N ILE A 37 -12.97 4.55 -9.51
CA ILE A 37 -12.80 4.59 -8.06
C ILE A 37 -12.86 6.04 -7.57
N ILE A 38 -12.07 6.95 -8.15
CA ILE A 38 -12.03 8.36 -7.75
C ILE A 38 -13.39 9.04 -7.96
N GLY A 39 -14.12 8.65 -9.02
CA GLY A 39 -15.46 9.15 -9.31
C GLY A 39 -16.57 8.61 -8.42
N THR A 40 -16.25 7.78 -7.42
CA THR A 40 -17.24 7.29 -6.44
C THR A 40 -17.22 8.21 -5.20
N PRO A 41 -18.38 8.65 -4.69
CA PRO A 41 -18.46 9.36 -3.42
C PRO A 41 -17.85 8.55 -2.27
N ASP A 42 -17.12 9.21 -1.36
CA ASP A 42 -16.50 8.57 -0.20
C ASP A 42 -17.54 7.94 0.74
N GLU A 43 -18.77 8.45 0.74
CA GLU A 43 -19.92 7.94 1.51
C GLU A 43 -20.46 6.61 0.96
N ASP A 44 -20.28 6.36 -0.33
CA ASP A 44 -20.69 5.11 -0.97
C ASP A 44 -19.62 4.01 -0.82
N TYR A 45 -18.41 4.38 -0.39
CA TYR A 45 -17.32 3.44 -0.21
C TYR A 45 -17.51 2.60 1.04
N GLN A 46 -17.53 1.28 0.87
CA GLN A 46 -17.59 0.32 1.98
C GLN A 46 -16.18 -0.05 2.43
N VAL A 47 -15.90 0.20 3.70
CA VAL A 47 -14.65 -0.17 4.35
C VAL A 47 -14.64 -1.67 4.62
N LEU A 48 -13.54 -2.34 4.28
CA LEU A 48 -13.39 -3.78 4.52
C LEU A 48 -13.14 -4.04 6.00
N THR A 49 -13.97 -4.91 6.59
CA THR A 49 -13.82 -5.43 7.94
C THR A 49 -12.65 -6.40 8.05
N TRP A 50 -12.23 -6.73 9.28
CA TRP A 50 -11.16 -7.70 9.50
C TRP A 50 -11.48 -9.10 8.92
N GLU A 51 -12.72 -9.55 9.03
CA GLU A 51 -13.12 -10.86 8.46
C GLU A 51 -13.08 -10.86 6.94
N GLU A 52 -13.49 -9.77 6.29
CA GLU A 52 -13.39 -9.64 4.83
C GLU A 52 -11.95 -9.55 4.36
N VAL A 53 -11.09 -8.83 5.09
CA VAL A 53 -9.64 -8.78 4.82
C VAL A 53 -9.04 -10.18 4.89
N LYS A 54 -9.33 -10.94 5.96
CA LYS A 54 -8.86 -12.33 6.12
C LYS A 54 -9.35 -13.21 4.97
N GLU A 55 -10.63 -13.09 4.62
CA GLU A 55 -11.21 -13.88 3.55
C GLU A 55 -10.54 -13.57 2.21
N LEU A 56 -10.39 -12.29 1.85
CA LEU A 56 -9.73 -11.87 0.59
C LEU A 56 -8.30 -12.39 0.50
N VAL A 57 -7.53 -12.36 1.59
CA VAL A 57 -6.17 -12.94 1.61
C VAL A 57 -6.24 -14.47 1.47
N ARG A 58 -7.17 -15.13 2.18
CA ARG A 58 -7.33 -16.60 2.15
C ARG A 58 -7.67 -17.11 0.75
N ILE A 59 -8.49 -16.40 -0.01
CA ILE A 59 -8.88 -16.77 -1.38
C ILE A 59 -8.00 -16.13 -2.47
N ASP A 60 -6.89 -15.50 -2.08
CA ASP A 60 -5.95 -14.81 -2.97
C ASP A 60 -6.62 -13.78 -3.91
N ARG A 61 -7.56 -13.00 -3.39
CA ARG A 61 -8.26 -11.91 -4.11
C ARG A 61 -7.76 -10.54 -3.72
N VAL A 62 -6.44 -10.40 -3.65
CA VAL A 62 -5.76 -9.15 -3.28
C VAL A 62 -6.04 -8.01 -4.27
N ASP A 63 -6.50 -8.32 -5.49
CA ASP A 63 -6.99 -7.36 -6.50
C ASP A 63 -8.20 -6.53 -6.02
N LYS A 64 -8.91 -7.03 -5.02
CA LYS A 64 -10.08 -6.36 -4.42
C LYS A 64 -9.72 -5.30 -3.41
N PHE A 65 -8.50 -5.34 -2.87
CA PHE A 65 -8.04 -4.26 -2.03
C PHE A 65 -7.93 -2.96 -2.83
N GLN A 66 -8.61 -1.93 -2.35
CA GLN A 66 -8.67 -0.62 -2.98
C GLN A 66 -8.57 0.45 -1.91
N ARG A 67 -8.08 1.62 -2.28
CA ARG A 67 -8.11 2.80 -1.40
C ARG A 67 -9.49 3.43 -1.46
N ARG A 68 -9.87 4.12 -0.39
CA ARG A 68 -11.02 5.05 -0.42
C ARG A 68 -10.84 6.05 -1.58
N PRO A 69 -11.92 6.48 -2.27
CA PRO A 69 -11.84 7.36 -3.45
C PRO A 69 -10.98 8.61 -3.23
N SER A 70 -11.23 9.36 -2.16
CA SER A 70 -10.45 10.55 -1.81
C SER A 70 -8.97 10.25 -1.53
N GLN A 71 -8.69 9.10 -0.89
CA GLN A 71 -7.33 8.65 -0.60
C GLN A 71 -6.59 8.22 -1.87
N LEU A 72 -7.26 7.56 -2.82
CA LEU A 72 -6.67 7.24 -4.12
C LEU A 72 -6.31 8.52 -4.88
N ARG A 73 -7.19 9.52 -4.85
CA ARG A 73 -6.93 10.83 -5.48
C ARG A 73 -5.71 11.51 -4.85
N ARG A 74 -5.62 11.52 -3.52
CA ARG A 74 -4.46 12.09 -2.79
C ARG A 74 -3.18 11.30 -3.08
N TYR A 75 -3.24 9.98 -3.13
CA TYR A 75 -2.12 9.12 -3.53
C TYR A 75 -1.60 9.50 -4.92
N ARG A 76 -2.49 9.63 -5.93
CA ARG A 76 -2.11 10.04 -7.29
C ARG A 76 -1.45 11.41 -7.33
N GLN A 77 -1.98 12.36 -6.58
CA GLN A 77 -1.37 13.69 -6.43
C GLN A 77 0.02 13.60 -5.78
N PHE A 78 0.17 12.76 -4.77
CA PHE A 78 1.44 12.54 -4.08
C PHE A 78 2.48 11.90 -4.99
N THR A 79 2.15 10.80 -5.67
CA THR A 79 3.09 10.12 -6.58
C THR A 79 3.53 11.03 -7.72
N HIS A 80 2.62 11.82 -8.29
CA HIS A 80 2.95 12.80 -9.33
C HIS A 80 3.93 13.89 -8.86
N ARG A 81 3.84 14.32 -7.59
CA ARG A 81 4.81 15.24 -7.00
C ARG A 81 6.16 14.56 -6.77
N LEU A 82 6.16 13.34 -6.22
CA LEU A 82 7.39 12.61 -5.95
C LEU A 82 8.22 12.37 -7.20
N GLU A 83 7.59 12.05 -8.34
CA GLU A 83 8.30 11.87 -9.61
C GLU A 83 9.00 13.17 -10.05
N LYS A 84 8.39 14.33 -9.80
CA LYS A 84 9.00 15.64 -10.11
C LYS A 84 10.12 16.01 -9.13
N GLU A 85 9.92 15.74 -7.84
CA GLU A 85 10.84 16.17 -6.77
C GLU A 85 12.06 15.24 -6.62
N HIS A 86 11.87 13.93 -6.83
CA HIS A 86 12.90 12.91 -6.62
C HIS A 86 13.32 12.19 -7.91
N GLY A 87 12.74 12.56 -9.05
CA GLY A 87 12.97 11.93 -10.35
C GLY A 87 12.26 10.57 -10.53
N SER A 88 12.01 9.84 -9.44
CA SER A 88 11.21 8.62 -9.45
C SER A 88 10.70 8.27 -8.05
N ILE A 89 9.61 7.48 -7.98
CA ILE A 89 9.11 6.91 -6.71
C ILE A 89 10.19 6.01 -6.08
N MET A 90 10.98 5.29 -6.89
CA MET A 90 12.09 4.47 -6.42
C MET A 90 13.12 5.29 -5.64
N ASN A 91 13.57 6.41 -6.20
CA ASN A 91 14.53 7.28 -5.53
C ASN A 91 13.99 7.83 -4.21
N PHE A 92 12.69 8.17 -4.17
CA PHE A 92 12.04 8.56 -2.93
C PHE A 92 12.06 7.41 -1.90
N MET A 93 11.67 6.19 -2.31
CA MET A 93 11.67 5.03 -1.43
C MET A 93 13.06 4.75 -0.86
N LEU A 94 14.10 4.67 -1.69
CA LEU A 94 15.45 4.35 -1.25
C LEU A 94 16.06 5.44 -0.37
N ASN A 95 15.98 6.70 -0.79
CA ASN A 95 16.69 7.80 -0.12
C ASN A 95 15.92 8.40 1.07
N VAL A 96 14.58 8.35 1.04
CA VAL A 96 13.75 9.02 2.06
C VAL A 96 13.14 8.03 3.04
N ARG A 97 12.46 6.99 2.54
CA ARG A 97 11.72 6.04 3.39
C ARG A 97 12.62 4.94 3.96
N LEU A 98 13.34 4.24 3.09
CA LEU A 98 14.19 3.11 3.44
C LEU A 98 15.54 3.55 4.00
N ARG A 99 16.13 4.61 3.42
CA ARG A 99 17.49 5.08 3.75
C ARG A 99 18.52 3.96 3.62
N TRP A 100 18.45 3.24 2.51
CA TRP A 100 19.43 2.21 2.15
C TRP A 100 20.42 2.79 1.14
N ASP A 101 21.71 2.75 1.48
CA ASP A 101 22.77 3.26 0.61
C ASP A 101 22.97 2.38 -0.65
N ASN A 102 22.65 1.08 -0.54
CA ASN A 102 22.62 0.15 -1.65
C ASN A 102 21.56 -0.95 -1.40
N MET A 103 21.24 -1.66 -2.48
CA MET A 103 20.26 -2.75 -2.50
C MET A 103 20.91 -4.13 -2.43
N THR A 104 22.20 -4.23 -2.12
CA THR A 104 22.89 -5.52 -2.01
C THR A 104 22.53 -6.17 -0.67
N PRO A 105 21.92 -7.37 -0.67
CA PRO A 105 21.69 -8.12 0.56
C PRO A 105 23.01 -8.47 1.25
N SER A 106 23.05 -8.39 2.57
CA SER A 106 24.21 -8.84 3.37
C SER A 106 24.19 -10.34 3.62
N ALA A 107 23.02 -10.99 3.52
CA ALA A 107 22.87 -12.43 3.73
C ALA A 107 21.80 -13.05 2.81
N ALA A 108 21.55 -14.35 2.98
CA ALA A 108 20.42 -15.02 2.36
C ALA A 108 19.08 -14.46 2.89
N PRO A 109 17.96 -14.66 2.16
CA PRO A 109 16.66 -14.09 2.48
C PRO A 109 16.29 -14.25 3.96
N PHE A 110 15.89 -13.14 4.59
CA PHE A 110 15.43 -13.06 5.97
C PHE A 110 16.43 -13.53 7.05
N GLN A 111 17.73 -13.63 6.74
CA GLN A 111 18.78 -14.00 7.71
C GLN A 111 19.42 -12.80 8.42
N ASP A 112 19.48 -11.63 7.77
CA ASP A 112 19.97 -10.38 8.36
C ASP A 112 18.82 -9.37 8.47
N ALA A 113 18.63 -8.82 9.67
CA ALA A 113 17.58 -7.84 9.92
C ALA A 113 17.79 -6.53 9.13
N SER A 114 19.03 -6.18 8.79
CA SER A 114 19.39 -4.97 8.04
C SER A 114 18.98 -5.02 6.55
N ASP A 115 18.61 -6.20 6.05
CA ASP A 115 18.10 -6.40 4.70
C ASP A 115 16.58 -6.27 4.58
N THR A 116 15.90 -6.03 5.72
CA THR A 116 14.46 -5.81 5.76
C THR A 116 14.12 -4.52 6.47
N LYS A 117 13.00 -3.90 6.10
CA LYS A 117 12.45 -2.75 6.83
C LYS A 117 10.94 -2.82 6.89
N ILE A 118 10.39 -2.71 8.08
CA ILE A 118 8.94 -2.71 8.31
C ILE A 118 8.50 -1.26 8.50
N LEU A 119 7.61 -0.79 7.63
CA LEU A 119 7.08 0.58 7.67
C LEU A 119 5.56 0.53 7.66
N TYR A 120 4.91 1.61 8.09
CA TYR A 120 3.50 1.78 7.77
C TYR A 120 3.33 1.87 6.25
N ASN A 121 2.20 1.36 5.74
CA ASN A 121 1.82 1.67 4.39
C ASN A 121 1.53 3.17 4.29
N ASP A 122 2.31 3.87 3.47
CA ASP A 122 2.20 5.30 3.27
C ASP A 122 0.83 5.75 2.76
N TRP A 123 0.11 4.84 2.09
CA TRP A 123 -1.22 5.06 1.55
C TRP A 123 -2.05 3.78 1.72
N PRO A 124 -2.59 3.52 2.92
CA PRO A 124 -3.28 2.27 3.24
C PRO A 124 -4.57 2.11 2.43
N TYR A 125 -5.07 0.87 2.38
CA TYR A 125 -6.34 0.55 1.74
C TYR A 125 -7.54 1.06 2.55
N GLY A 126 -8.73 1.04 1.95
CA GLY A 126 -9.99 1.35 2.63
C GLY A 126 -10.43 0.18 3.51
N ILE A 127 -9.72 -0.01 4.60
CA ILE A 127 -9.92 -1.07 5.59
C ILE A 127 -10.27 -0.47 6.95
N ASP A 128 -10.80 -1.30 7.85
CA ASP A 128 -11.18 -0.90 9.20
C ASP A 128 -10.02 -0.17 9.91
N ALA A 129 -10.34 0.90 10.63
CA ALA A 129 -9.35 1.72 11.35
C ALA A 129 -8.63 0.95 12.46
N ASP A 130 -9.21 -0.15 12.93
CA ASP A 130 -8.58 -1.06 13.87
C ASP A 130 -7.54 -1.99 13.22
N ILE A 131 -7.38 -1.95 11.89
CA ILE A 131 -6.38 -2.72 11.15
C ILE A 131 -5.18 -1.84 10.83
N VAL A 132 -4.01 -2.23 11.35
CA VAL A 132 -2.73 -1.61 11.02
C VAL A 132 -2.18 -2.24 9.75
N HIS A 133 -2.03 -1.44 8.68
CA HIS A 133 -1.47 -1.88 7.40
C HIS A 133 0.02 -1.54 7.32
N LEU A 134 0.87 -2.56 7.38
CA LEU A 134 2.32 -2.47 7.26
C LEU A 134 2.79 -2.96 5.89
N VAL A 135 4.00 -2.53 5.53
CA VAL A 135 4.76 -3.00 4.38
C VAL A 135 6.12 -3.45 4.86
N VAL A 136 6.49 -4.67 4.52
CA VAL A 136 7.83 -5.22 4.74
C VAL A 136 8.59 -5.13 3.43
N TRP A 137 9.63 -4.29 3.41
CA TRP A 137 10.52 -4.08 2.27
C TRP A 137 11.75 -4.97 2.39
N THR A 138 12.25 -5.50 1.28
CA THR A 138 13.42 -6.39 1.22
C THR A 138 14.48 -5.86 0.25
N LYS A 139 15.77 -6.10 0.55
CA LYS A 139 16.88 -5.88 -0.40
C LYS A 139 17.01 -7.01 -1.43
N PHE A 140 16.53 -8.19 -1.09
CA PHE A 140 16.55 -9.38 -1.96
C PHE A 140 15.23 -9.56 -2.69
N GLU A 141 15.28 -10.34 -3.77
CA GLU A 141 14.09 -10.68 -4.54
C GLU A 141 13.19 -11.65 -3.77
N LEU A 142 11.88 -11.48 -3.97
CA LEU A 142 10.88 -12.46 -3.55
C LEU A 142 10.43 -13.17 -4.81
N GLU A 143 10.88 -14.41 -5.01
CA GLU A 143 10.66 -15.10 -6.28
C GLU A 143 9.17 -15.32 -6.58
N ASP A 144 8.81 -15.09 -7.84
CA ASP A 144 7.49 -15.36 -8.42
C ASP A 144 7.63 -16.44 -9.50
N ASP A 145 6.64 -17.32 -9.58
CA ASP A 145 6.46 -18.29 -10.64
C ASP A 145 6.28 -17.57 -11.99
N ALA A 146 7.09 -17.94 -12.98
CA ALA A 146 7.17 -17.23 -14.24
C ALA A 146 5.89 -17.34 -15.10
N GLU A 147 5.10 -18.41 -14.92
CA GLU A 147 3.89 -18.66 -15.70
C GLU A 147 2.66 -17.98 -15.08
N THR A 148 2.52 -18.10 -13.77
CA THR A 148 1.34 -17.63 -13.03
C THR A 148 1.52 -16.23 -12.44
N GLY A 149 2.76 -15.78 -12.22
CA GLY A 149 3.08 -14.51 -11.55
C GLY A 149 2.80 -14.51 -10.04
N LEU A 150 2.53 -15.68 -9.45
CA LEU A 150 2.33 -15.88 -8.02
C LEU A 150 3.66 -16.20 -7.32
N ALA A 151 3.77 -15.95 -6.01
CA ALA A 151 4.98 -16.30 -5.27
C ALA A 151 5.29 -17.81 -5.36
N THR A 152 6.55 -18.17 -5.57
CA THR A 152 6.96 -19.59 -5.60
C THR A 152 6.67 -20.26 -4.24
N PRO A 153 6.49 -21.60 -4.18
CA PRO A 153 6.26 -22.29 -2.91
C PRO A 153 7.40 -22.09 -1.89
N GLU A 154 8.63 -21.91 -2.36
CA GLU A 154 9.80 -21.63 -1.53
C GLU A 154 9.76 -20.20 -0.97
N SER A 155 9.62 -19.19 -1.83
CA SER A 155 9.42 -17.79 -1.45
C SER A 155 8.27 -17.60 -0.46
N ARG A 156 7.13 -18.28 -0.69
CA ARG A 156 5.99 -18.26 0.22
C ARG A 156 6.32 -18.86 1.59
N ARG A 157 7.09 -19.95 1.64
CA ARG A 157 7.52 -20.59 2.89
C ARG A 157 8.49 -19.71 3.67
N GLU A 158 9.42 -19.04 2.99
CA GLU A 158 10.36 -18.11 3.60
C GLU A 158 9.65 -16.90 4.21
N ILE A 159 8.71 -16.30 3.46
CA ILE A 159 7.89 -15.19 3.97
C ILE A 159 7.05 -15.65 5.17
N GLU A 160 6.39 -16.81 5.08
CA GLU A 160 5.59 -17.38 6.18
C GLU A 160 6.45 -17.56 7.44
N ALA A 161 7.64 -18.15 7.31
CA ALA A 161 8.55 -18.32 8.44
C ALA A 161 8.99 -16.98 9.05
N TYR A 162 9.27 -15.98 8.22
CA TYR A 162 9.60 -14.63 8.67
C TYR A 162 8.45 -13.99 9.44
N VAL A 163 7.23 -13.98 8.89
CA VAL A 163 6.10 -13.32 9.54
C VAL A 163 5.68 -14.01 10.83
N GLN A 164 5.75 -15.34 10.91
CA GLN A 164 5.47 -16.07 12.15
C GLN A 164 6.51 -15.72 13.23
N ARG A 165 7.78 -15.58 12.86
CA ARG A 165 8.86 -15.17 13.77
C ARG A 165 8.69 -13.74 14.28
N VAL A 166 8.32 -12.80 13.41
CA VAL A 166 8.23 -11.37 13.76
C VAL A 166 6.90 -11.01 14.43
N PHE A 167 5.78 -11.52 13.91
CA PHE A 167 4.43 -11.12 14.34
C PHE A 167 3.72 -12.21 15.15
N GLY A 168 3.92 -13.49 14.80
CA GLY A 168 3.15 -14.61 15.37
C GLY A 168 3.32 -14.85 16.87
N GLN A 169 4.44 -14.42 17.46
CA GLN A 169 4.63 -14.46 18.92
C GLN A 169 3.87 -13.34 19.66
N LYS A 170 3.51 -12.26 18.96
CA LYS A 170 2.93 -11.04 19.55
C LYS A 170 1.43 -10.97 19.31
N THR A 171 0.94 -11.50 18.20
CA THR A 171 -0.49 -11.62 17.89
C THR A 171 -0.76 -12.80 16.99
N LYS A 172 -1.96 -13.38 17.12
CA LYS A 172 -2.51 -14.38 16.19
C LYS A 172 -3.42 -13.74 15.14
N GLU A 173 -3.85 -12.50 15.37
CA GLU A 173 -4.74 -11.76 14.48
C GLU A 173 -3.92 -10.95 13.48
N PHE A 174 -3.25 -11.66 12.57
CA PHE A 174 -2.55 -11.06 11.44
C PHE A 174 -2.74 -11.87 10.16
N VAL A 175 -2.62 -11.16 9.03
CA VAL A 175 -2.51 -11.76 7.70
C VAL A 175 -1.40 -11.08 6.94
N TRP A 176 -0.87 -11.76 5.94
CA TRP A 176 0.09 -11.19 5.02
C TRP A 176 -0.27 -11.58 3.59
N PHE A 177 0.12 -10.74 2.65
CA PHE A 177 -0.03 -11.01 1.24
C PHE A 177 1.02 -10.26 0.44
N LYS A 178 1.35 -10.79 -0.73
CA LYS A 178 2.21 -10.12 -1.69
C LYS A 178 1.35 -9.70 -2.88
N ASN A 179 1.45 -8.44 -3.29
CA ASN A 179 0.78 -8.02 -4.52
C ASN A 179 1.41 -8.73 -5.72
N TRP A 180 0.57 -9.25 -6.62
CA TRP A 180 1.03 -9.77 -7.91
C TRP A 180 1.77 -8.70 -8.69
N LYS A 181 2.65 -9.10 -9.62
CA LYS A 181 3.44 -8.18 -10.43
C LYS A 181 2.59 -7.07 -11.06
N SER A 182 1.41 -7.37 -11.60
CA SER A 182 0.51 -6.40 -12.24
C SER A 182 -0.13 -5.37 -11.29
N LEU A 183 -0.09 -5.59 -9.97
CA LEU A 183 -0.69 -4.73 -8.95
C LEU A 183 0.34 -3.92 -8.15
N LYS A 184 1.63 -4.24 -8.26
CA LYS A 184 2.70 -3.50 -7.58
C LYS A 184 2.80 -2.08 -8.15
N SER A 185 2.77 -1.08 -7.29
CA SER A 185 3.04 0.31 -7.70
C SER A 185 4.53 0.64 -7.77
N VAL A 186 5.36 -0.10 -7.02
CA VAL A 186 6.83 0.04 -7.00
C VAL A 186 7.43 -1.31 -7.34
N HIS A 187 7.83 -1.49 -8.60
CA HIS A 187 8.41 -2.76 -9.06
C HIS A 187 9.89 -2.92 -8.71
N ALA A 188 10.58 -1.81 -8.40
CA ALA A 188 12.04 -1.81 -8.23
C ALA A 188 12.51 -2.21 -6.82
N VAL A 189 11.60 -2.26 -5.84
CA VAL A 189 11.90 -2.70 -4.48
C VAL A 189 10.86 -3.71 -4.07
N GLU A 190 11.31 -4.93 -3.82
CA GLU A 190 10.44 -6.03 -3.41
C GLU A 190 9.86 -5.79 -2.02
N HIS A 191 8.59 -6.14 -1.88
CA HIS A 191 7.85 -5.95 -0.65
C HIS A 191 6.63 -6.85 -0.60
N PHE A 192 6.17 -7.10 0.63
CA PHE A 192 4.88 -7.70 0.91
C PHE A 192 4.18 -6.92 2.01
N HIS A 193 2.87 -7.14 2.14
CA HIS A 193 2.02 -6.46 3.09
C HIS A 193 1.74 -7.35 4.28
N VAL A 194 1.69 -6.75 5.46
CA VAL A 194 1.22 -7.38 6.70
C VAL A 194 0.12 -6.51 7.27
N MET A 195 -1.01 -7.12 7.63
CA MET A 195 -2.11 -6.45 8.31
C MET A 195 -2.30 -7.07 9.68
N LEU A 196 -2.33 -6.22 10.71
CA LEU A 196 -2.52 -6.60 12.11
C LEU A 196 -3.84 -6.04 12.61
N TYR A 197 -4.67 -6.85 13.24
CA TYR A 197 -5.93 -6.37 13.83
C TYR A 197 -5.75 -6.05 15.31
N ARG A 198 -6.07 -4.81 15.70
CA ARG A 198 -5.90 -4.25 17.04
C ARG A 198 -4.58 -4.65 17.73
N PRO A 199 -3.41 -4.48 17.06
CA PRO A 199 -2.14 -4.82 17.68
C PRO A 199 -1.84 -3.91 18.85
N ASP A 200 -0.99 -4.37 19.76
CA ASP A 200 -0.36 -3.50 20.75
C ASP A 200 0.43 -2.38 20.05
N LYS A 201 0.15 -1.13 20.43
CA LYS A 201 0.77 0.06 19.85
C LYS A 201 2.27 0.12 20.15
N GLU A 202 2.72 -0.36 21.30
CA GLU A 202 4.15 -0.39 21.62
C GLU A 202 4.90 -1.38 20.73
N PHE A 203 4.31 -2.55 20.49
CA PHE A 203 4.84 -3.53 19.55
C PHE A 203 4.97 -2.93 18.14
N VAL A 204 3.92 -2.27 17.62
CA VAL A 204 3.99 -1.65 16.29
C VAL A 204 5.06 -0.55 16.23
N ARG A 205 5.16 0.28 17.27
CA ARG A 205 6.20 1.31 17.36
C ARG A 205 7.61 0.71 17.34
N GLU A 206 7.83 -0.40 18.06
CA GLU A 206 9.11 -1.08 18.13
C GLU A 206 9.54 -1.61 16.75
N ILE A 207 8.69 -2.41 16.09
CA ILE A 207 9.04 -3.03 14.81
C ILE A 207 9.16 -2.04 13.66
N THR A 208 8.49 -0.88 13.76
CA THR A 208 8.58 0.17 12.74
C THR A 208 9.63 1.23 13.05
N GLY A 209 10.28 1.18 14.22
CA GLY A 209 11.20 2.22 14.67
C GLY A 209 10.54 3.59 14.84
N GLY A 210 9.25 3.63 15.14
CA GLY A 210 8.47 4.87 15.25
C GLY A 210 8.13 5.53 13.92
N ASP A 211 8.05 4.75 12.83
CA ASP A 211 7.63 5.26 11.53
C ASP A 211 6.22 5.87 11.56
N VAL A 212 5.97 6.80 10.63
CA VAL A 212 4.67 7.42 10.41
C VAL A 212 4.41 7.47 8.90
N ALA A 213 3.22 7.01 8.49
CA ALA A 213 2.80 6.97 7.10
C ALA A 213 2.82 8.37 6.45
N MET A 214 3.17 8.42 5.17
CA MET A 214 3.17 9.70 4.42
C MET A 214 1.77 10.31 4.30
N SER A 215 0.70 9.50 4.24
CA SER A 215 -0.69 9.98 4.24
C SER A 215 -0.99 10.87 5.44
N ASP A 216 -0.42 10.52 6.61
CA ASP A 216 -0.69 11.22 7.86
C ASP A 216 0.15 12.51 7.96
N LYS A 217 1.38 12.48 7.43
CA LYS A 217 2.23 13.68 7.32
C LYS A 217 1.69 14.70 6.34
N CYS A 218 1.05 14.26 5.26
CA CYS A 218 0.42 15.13 4.26
C CYS A 218 -0.98 15.61 4.64
N ALA A 219 -1.57 15.08 5.71
CA ALA A 219 -2.87 15.52 6.23
C ALA A 219 -2.76 16.69 7.22
N ALA A 220 -1.54 17.05 7.62
CA ALA A 220 -1.21 18.21 8.46
C ALA A 220 -0.96 19.48 7.64
#